data_AF-A0A1M5W2H2-F1
#
_entry.id   AF-A0A1M5W2H2-F1
#
_cell.length_a   1.000
_cell.length_b   1.000
_cell.length_c   1.000
_cell.angle_alpha   90.00
_cell.angle_beta   90.00
_cell.angle_gamma   90.00
#
_symmetry.space_group_name_H-M   'P 1'
#
loop_
_entity.id
_entity.type
_entity.pdbx_description
1 polymer ?
#
loop_
_entity_poly.entity_id
_entity_poly.type
_entity_poly.pdbx_seq_one_letter_code
_entity_poly.pdbx_strand_id
1 'polypeptide(L)'
;KVVHLDEQGDYKVTFKEKDNIFPEYYLINIERFKNIVKEDIDEWIYMLKNSEIKKEFKSKYIKEAERQLNLTKLEQKDRRAYEKHLEAIAIERDIMSTAKVEGWIEGREEGREEGREEGREEGREEGRGKGREEEKIVTVKNAISLNLSIDQISALTGLSIETIKEIMENTTHLRS
;
A
#
# COMPACT_ATOMS: atom_id res chain seq x y z
N LYS A 1 24.37 -59.67 -2.04
CA LYS A 1 24.69 -59.17 -0.67
C LYS A 1 25.66 -60.16 -0.04
N VAL A 2 26.95 -59.85 0.02
CA VAL A 2 27.92 -60.51 0.91
C VAL A 2 28.77 -59.38 1.47
N VAL A 3 28.81 -59.27 2.80
CA VAL A 3 29.56 -58.22 3.51
C VAL A 3 30.79 -58.90 4.08
N HIS A 4 31.97 -58.52 3.63
CA HIS A 4 33.21 -58.84 4.32
C HIS A 4 33.66 -57.60 5.09
N LEU A 5 34.00 -57.83 6.36
CA LEU A 5 34.63 -56.86 7.25
C LEU A 5 36.14 -56.96 7.06
N ASP A 6 36.83 -55.83 6.97
CA ASP A 6 38.24 -55.76 7.37
C ASP A 6 38.37 -55.05 8.72
N GLU A 7 39.47 -55.34 9.43
CA GLU A 7 39.70 -54.96 10.81
C GLU A 7 40.19 -53.50 11.00
N GLN A 8 40.21 -52.66 9.95
CA GLN A 8 40.89 -51.36 10.01
C GLN A 8 39.95 -50.14 9.93
N GLY A 9 38.63 -50.36 9.77
CA GLY A 9 37.64 -49.32 10.02
C GLY A 9 37.52 -48.25 8.94
N ASP A 10 37.97 -48.53 7.72
CA ASP A 10 37.69 -47.69 6.55
C ASP A 10 36.50 -48.27 5.76
N TYR A 11 35.57 -47.40 5.33
CA TYR A 11 34.40 -47.79 4.55
C TYR A 11 34.71 -47.59 3.06
N LYS A 12 34.71 -48.66 2.26
CA LYS A 12 34.63 -48.54 0.80
C LYS A 12 33.38 -49.27 0.29
N VAL A 13 32.44 -48.49 -0.23
CA VAL A 13 31.30 -49.01 -0.98
C VAL A 13 31.40 -48.45 -2.40
N THR A 14 31.65 -49.31 -3.38
CA THR A 14 31.57 -48.96 -4.80
C THR A 14 30.30 -49.52 -5.40
N PHE A 15 29.45 -48.64 -5.93
CA PHE A 15 28.31 -49.00 -6.77
C PHE A 15 28.67 -48.71 -8.23
N LYS A 16 28.34 -49.63 -9.13
CA LYS A 16 28.40 -49.40 -10.58
C LYS A 16 26.99 -49.45 -11.16
N GLU A 17 26.59 -48.32 -11.75
CA GLU A 17 25.43 -48.05 -12.62
C GLU A 17 24.05 -48.21 -11.93
N LYS A 18 23.06 -47.32 -12.09
CA LYS A 18 22.60 -46.51 -13.23
C LYS A 18 21.76 -45.35 -12.67
N ASP A 19 21.68 -44.21 -13.35
CA ASP A 19 21.01 -42.95 -12.94
C ASP A 19 19.85 -43.12 -11.95
N ASN A 20 20.14 -42.93 -10.65
CA ASN A 20 19.18 -43.13 -9.58
C ASN A 20 18.48 -41.80 -9.28
N ILE A 21 17.21 -41.70 -9.67
CA ILE A 21 16.35 -40.50 -9.52
C ILE A 21 15.91 -40.30 -8.04
N PHE A 22 16.35 -41.17 -7.13
CA PHE A 22 16.03 -41.08 -5.71
C PHE A 22 17.22 -40.53 -4.91
N PRO A 23 16.99 -39.58 -3.97
CA PRO A 23 18.05 -39.06 -3.12
C PRO A 23 18.59 -40.17 -2.21
N GLU A 24 19.92 -40.30 -2.19
CA GLU A 24 20.62 -41.21 -1.28
C GLU A 24 20.67 -40.57 0.12
N TYR A 25 20.12 -41.28 1.11
CA TYR A 25 20.17 -40.87 2.52
C TYR A 25 21.30 -41.59 3.25
N TYR A 26 22.20 -40.83 3.87
CA TYR A 26 23.27 -41.35 4.71
C TYR A 26 22.87 -41.22 6.18
N LEU A 27 22.75 -42.35 6.90
CA LEU A 27 22.52 -42.35 8.34
C LEU A 27 23.88 -42.38 9.06
N ILE A 28 24.27 -41.25 9.65
CA ILE A 28 25.55 -41.09 10.34
C ILE A 28 25.32 -41.19 11.84
N ASN A 29 25.99 -42.15 12.50
CA ASN A 29 25.98 -42.25 13.96
C ASN A 29 27.05 -41.31 14.55
N ILE A 30 26.58 -40.18 15.10
CA ILE A 30 27.42 -39.10 15.62
C ILE A 30 28.16 -39.51 16.91
N GLU A 31 27.62 -40.44 17.71
CA GLU A 31 28.24 -40.87 18.97
C GLU A 31 29.54 -41.65 18.74
N ARG A 32 29.56 -42.50 17.70
CA ARG A 32 30.74 -43.32 17.33
C ARG A 32 31.83 -42.54 16.58
N PHE A 33 31.56 -41.29 16.21
CA PHE A 33 32.55 -40.44 15.56
C PHE A 33 33.70 -40.10 16.52
N LYS A 34 34.94 -40.49 16.18
CA LYS A 34 36.13 -40.34 17.03
C LYS A 34 36.69 -38.91 17.07
N ASN A 35 35.96 -37.90 16.59
CA ASN A 35 36.41 -36.51 16.48
C ASN A 35 37.67 -36.33 15.60
N ILE A 36 37.91 -37.27 14.67
CA ILE A 36 39.02 -37.21 13.71
C ILE A 36 38.45 -36.60 12.42
N VAL A 37 38.94 -35.43 12.04
CA VAL A 37 38.52 -34.71 10.83
C VAL A 37 39.53 -34.99 9.72
N LYS A 38 39.09 -35.61 8.62
CA LYS A 38 39.93 -35.88 7.44
C LYS A 38 39.36 -35.25 6.18
N GLU A 39 38.03 -35.20 6.06
CA GLU A 39 37.31 -34.67 4.90
C GLU A 39 36.36 -33.54 5.29
N ASP A 40 35.86 -32.78 4.31
CA ASP A 40 34.94 -31.66 4.51
C ASP A 40 33.65 -32.09 5.27
N ILE A 41 33.13 -33.29 5.00
CA ILE A 41 31.95 -33.83 5.71
C ILE A 41 32.23 -34.05 7.21
N ASP A 42 33.47 -34.36 7.59
CA ASP A 42 33.84 -34.59 8.98
C ASP A 42 33.85 -33.29 9.80
N GLU A 43 34.13 -32.15 9.17
CA GLU A 43 34.00 -30.83 9.81
C GLU A 43 32.53 -30.56 10.20
N TRP A 44 31.59 -30.94 9.33
CA TRP A 44 30.15 -30.86 9.61
C TRP A 44 29.71 -31.83 10.70
N ILE A 45 30.20 -33.08 10.69
CA ILE A 45 29.91 -34.07 11.73
C ILE A 45 30.47 -33.62 13.08
N TYR A 46 31.67 -33.04 13.08
CA TYR A 46 32.29 -32.46 14.29
C TYR A 46 31.47 -31.29 14.84
N MET A 47 31.02 -30.37 13.97
CA MET A 47 30.15 -29.27 14.36
C MET A 47 28.84 -29.80 14.97
N LEU A 48 28.18 -30.76 14.33
CA LEU A 48 26.91 -31.32 14.81
C LEU A 48 27.07 -32.02 16.18
N LYS A 49 28.21 -32.68 16.40
CA LYS A 49 28.51 -33.35 17.67
C LYS A 49 28.82 -32.37 18.80
N ASN A 50 29.68 -31.39 18.53
CA ASN A 50 30.31 -30.57 19.57
C ASN A 50 29.71 -29.15 19.65
N SER A 51 28.82 -28.78 18.73
CA SER A 51 28.24 -27.43 18.61
C SER A 51 29.31 -26.32 18.57
N GLU A 52 30.44 -26.63 17.95
CA GLU A 52 31.62 -25.78 17.85
C GLU A 52 32.27 -25.95 16.47
N ILE A 53 32.71 -24.83 15.90
CA ILE A 53 33.44 -24.78 14.63
C ILE A 53 34.85 -24.29 14.95
N LYS A 54 35.85 -25.10 14.62
CA LYS A 54 37.25 -24.68 14.78
C LYS A 54 37.63 -23.70 13.68
N LYS A 55 38.52 -22.76 13.98
CA LYS A 55 39.02 -21.74 13.04
C LYS A 55 39.70 -22.33 11.79
N GLU A 56 40.13 -23.58 11.87
CA GLU A 56 40.83 -24.32 10.82
C GLU A 56 39.87 -24.92 9.77
N PHE A 57 38.56 -24.95 10.04
CA PHE A 57 37.57 -25.57 9.16
C PHE A 57 37.37 -24.77 7.87
N LYS A 58 37.38 -25.45 6.73
CA LYS A 58 37.33 -24.85 5.39
C LYS A 58 36.13 -25.28 4.56
N SER A 59 35.26 -26.12 5.11
CA SER A 59 34.11 -26.67 4.41
C SER A 59 33.20 -25.60 3.85
N LYS A 60 32.67 -25.88 2.66
CA LYS A 60 31.73 -25.01 1.97
C LYS A 60 30.51 -24.76 2.85
N TYR A 61 30.21 -23.48 3.16
CA TYR A 61 29.14 -23.00 4.06
C TYR A 61 29.35 -23.15 5.58
N ILE A 62 30.50 -23.66 6.05
CA ILE A 62 30.75 -23.82 7.50
C ILE A 62 30.75 -22.48 8.26
N LYS A 63 31.19 -21.40 7.61
CA LYS A 63 31.16 -20.03 8.17
C LYS A 63 29.74 -19.46 8.31
N GLU A 64 28.80 -19.91 7.48
CA GLU A 64 27.39 -19.53 7.64
C GLU A 64 26.80 -20.22 8.87
N ALA A 65 27.12 -21.50 9.04
CA ALA A 65 26.75 -22.26 10.23
C ALA A 65 27.37 -21.68 11.51
N GLU A 66 28.61 -21.16 11.46
CA GLU A 66 29.23 -20.43 12.58
C GLU A 66 28.44 -19.18 12.97
N ARG A 67 27.99 -18.39 11.99
CA ARG A 67 27.14 -17.22 12.24
C ARG A 67 25.83 -17.62 12.91
N GLN A 68 25.17 -18.67 12.42
CA GLN A 68 23.92 -19.18 13.02
C GLN A 68 24.15 -19.74 14.44
N LEU A 69 25.22 -20.50 14.66
CA LEU A 69 25.61 -20.99 15.99
C LEU A 69 25.88 -19.84 16.96
N ASN A 70 26.56 -18.79 16.52
CA ASN A 70 26.84 -17.60 17.34
C ASN A 70 25.55 -16.81 17.66
N LEU A 71 24.63 -16.68 16.71
CA LEU A 71 23.29 -16.12 16.94
C LEU A 71 22.47 -16.93 17.94
N THR A 72 22.66 -18.25 17.96
CA THR A 72 21.95 -19.16 18.87
C THR A 72 22.60 -19.19 20.26
N LYS A 73 23.90 -18.89 20.36
CA LYS A 73 24.66 -18.73 21.62
C LYS A 73 24.50 -17.34 22.25
N LEU A 74 23.91 -16.36 21.55
CA LEU A 74 23.60 -15.05 22.10
C LEU A 74 22.47 -15.16 23.15
N GLU A 75 22.73 -14.59 24.32
CA GLU A 75 21.93 -14.67 25.54
C GLU A 75 20.52 -14.09 25.34
N GLN A 76 19.49 -14.71 25.94
CA GLN A 76 18.05 -14.38 25.76
C GLN A 76 17.69 -12.89 25.85
N LYS A 77 18.52 -12.09 26.54
CA LYS A 77 18.33 -10.66 26.74
C LYS A 77 18.51 -9.84 25.46
N ASP A 78 19.47 -10.21 24.61
CA ASP A 78 19.77 -9.49 23.36
C ASP A 78 18.74 -9.82 22.27
N ARG A 79 18.24 -11.06 22.28
CA ARG A 79 17.14 -11.48 21.40
C ARG A 79 15.87 -10.67 21.67
N ARG A 80 15.52 -10.45 22.96
CA ARG A 80 14.34 -9.64 23.33
C ARG A 80 14.48 -8.17 22.91
N ALA A 81 15.67 -7.59 23.02
CA ALA A 81 15.91 -6.21 22.58
C ALA A 81 15.74 -6.09 21.06
N TYR A 82 16.24 -7.07 20.31
CA TYR A 82 16.09 -7.14 18.86
C TYR A 82 14.63 -7.37 18.43
N GLU A 83 13.92 -8.32 19.06
CA GLU A 83 12.50 -8.58 18.80
C GLU A 83 11.64 -7.34 19.09
N LYS A 84 11.90 -6.65 20.21
CA LYS A 84 11.22 -5.40 20.57
C LYS A 84 11.49 -4.28 19.56
N HIS A 85 12.70 -4.20 19.01
CA HIS A 85 13.02 -3.22 17.98
C HIS A 85 12.28 -3.50 16.67
N LEU A 86 12.22 -4.76 16.24
CA LEU A 86 11.44 -5.15 15.06
C LEU A 86 9.94 -4.90 15.25
N GLU A 87 9.41 -5.18 16.44
CA GLU A 87 8.03 -4.87 16.81
C GLU A 87 7.76 -3.37 16.76
N ALA A 88 8.67 -2.54 17.28
CA ALA A 88 8.53 -1.08 17.22
C ALA A 88 8.49 -0.56 15.77
N ILE A 89 9.34 -1.08 14.88
CA ILE A 89 9.33 -0.72 13.46
C ILE A 89 8.01 -1.13 12.80
N ALA A 90 7.50 -2.32 13.11
CA ALA A 90 6.24 -2.81 12.56
C ALA A 90 5.05 -1.94 13.02
N ILE A 91 4.98 -1.63 14.32
CA ILE A 91 3.95 -0.76 14.89
C ILE A 91 4.01 0.63 14.25
N GLU A 92 5.21 1.22 14.13
CA GLU A 92 5.38 2.54 13.52
C GLU A 92 4.86 2.54 12.07
N ARG A 93 5.22 1.51 11.29
CA ARG A 93 4.75 1.37 9.92
C ARG A 93 3.22 1.25 9.83
N ASP A 94 2.63 0.47 10.72
CA ASP A 94 1.18 0.27 10.74
C ASP A 94 0.43 1.55 11.14
N ILE A 95 0.93 2.27 12.16
CA ILE A 95 0.40 3.59 12.56
C ILE A 95 0.45 4.56 11.36
N MET A 96 1.59 4.65 10.69
CA MET A 96 1.75 5.54 9.54
C MET A 96 0.84 5.15 8.37
N SER A 97 0.63 3.86 8.13
CA SER A 97 -0.28 3.36 7.11
C SER A 97 -1.73 3.73 7.43
N THR A 98 -2.17 3.49 8.66
CA THR A 98 -3.53 3.79 9.12
C THR A 98 -3.80 5.30 9.08
N ALA A 99 -2.91 6.13 9.61
CA ALA A 99 -3.04 7.58 9.58
C ALA A 99 -3.13 8.14 8.16
N LYS A 100 -2.38 7.56 7.21
CA LYS A 100 -2.49 7.93 5.79
C LYS A 100 -3.85 7.54 5.22
N VAL A 101 -4.34 6.34 5.50
CA VAL A 101 -5.65 5.89 5.00
C VAL A 101 -6.77 6.76 5.57
N GLU A 102 -6.75 7.03 6.87
CA GLU A 102 -7.72 7.89 7.54
C GLU A 102 -7.72 9.31 6.96
N GLY A 103 -6.55 9.94 6.83
CA GLY A 103 -6.46 11.28 6.25
C GLY A 103 -6.91 11.35 4.78
N TRP A 104 -6.72 10.28 3.99
CA TRP A 104 -7.24 10.19 2.63
C TRP A 104 -8.76 10.04 2.58
N ILE A 105 -9.35 9.31 3.53
CA ILE A 105 -10.80 9.14 3.64
C ILE A 105 -11.44 10.45 4.08
N GLU A 106 -10.94 11.05 5.15
CA GLU A 106 -11.43 12.31 5.72
C GLU A 106 -11.34 13.45 4.70
N GLY A 107 -10.17 13.68 4.09
CA GLY A 107 -10.02 14.74 3.09
C GLY A 107 -10.87 14.53 1.83
N ARG A 108 -11.21 13.29 1.49
CA ARG A 108 -12.14 13.01 0.38
C ARG A 108 -13.59 13.28 0.78
N GLU A 109 -13.97 12.97 2.02
CA GLU A 109 -15.31 13.21 2.53
C GLU A 109 -15.57 14.70 2.70
N GLU A 110 -14.64 15.42 3.36
CA GLU A 110 -14.67 16.87 3.51
C GLU A 110 -14.75 17.57 2.15
N GLY A 111 -13.82 17.28 1.22
CA GLY A 111 -13.84 17.91 -0.09
C GLY A 111 -15.10 17.62 -0.92
N ARG A 112 -15.77 16.48 -0.69
CA ARG A 112 -17.06 16.16 -1.32
C ARG A 112 -18.20 16.94 -0.67
N GLU A 113 -18.16 17.11 0.64
CA GLU A 113 -19.17 17.86 1.37
C GLU A 113 -19.09 19.36 1.05
N GLU A 114 -17.90 19.95 1.16
CA GLU A 114 -17.63 21.35 0.79
C GLU A 114 -18.06 21.63 -0.65
N GLY A 115 -17.57 20.84 -1.62
CA GLY A 115 -17.93 21.05 -3.03
C GLY A 115 -19.43 20.88 -3.32
N ARG A 116 -20.15 20.09 -2.53
CA ARG A 116 -21.62 19.95 -2.64
C ARG A 116 -22.35 21.14 -2.04
N GLU A 117 -21.85 21.67 -0.94
CA GLU A 117 -22.42 22.84 -0.26
C GLU A 117 -22.20 24.10 -1.10
N GLU A 118 -20.96 24.37 -1.52
CA GLU A 118 -20.60 25.49 -2.39
C GLU A 118 -21.39 25.43 -3.70
N GLY A 119 -21.37 24.29 -4.41
CA GLY A 119 -22.10 24.15 -5.67
C GLY A 119 -23.62 24.31 -5.52
N ARG A 120 -24.19 23.98 -4.36
CA ARG A 120 -25.61 24.19 -4.07
C ARG A 120 -25.91 25.65 -3.78
N GLU A 121 -25.03 26.34 -3.05
CA GLU A 121 -25.19 27.75 -2.74
C GLU A 121 -25.06 28.61 -4.00
N GLU A 122 -23.99 28.43 -4.76
CA GLU A 122 -23.76 29.12 -6.04
C GLU A 122 -24.92 28.87 -7.02
N GLY A 123 -25.32 27.61 -7.21
CA GLY A 123 -26.43 27.28 -8.10
C GLY A 123 -27.76 27.87 -7.66
N ARG A 124 -27.98 28.02 -6.34
CA ARG A 124 -29.20 28.64 -5.80
C ARG A 124 -29.17 30.16 -5.97
N GLU A 125 -28.02 30.79 -5.80
CA GLU A 125 -27.86 32.23 -5.99
C GLU A 125 -28.00 32.60 -7.47
N GLU A 126 -27.28 31.90 -8.36
CA GLU A 126 -27.37 32.11 -9.80
C GLU A 126 -28.79 31.86 -10.33
N GLY A 127 -29.44 30.77 -9.89
CA GLY A 127 -30.81 30.45 -10.27
C GLY A 127 -31.82 31.51 -9.79
N ARG A 128 -31.63 32.07 -8.59
CA ARG A 128 -32.46 33.18 -8.08
C ARG A 128 -32.20 34.48 -8.84
N GLY A 129 -30.95 34.76 -9.20
CA GLY A 129 -30.57 35.91 -10.00
C GLY A 129 -31.25 35.89 -11.37
N LYS A 130 -31.05 34.79 -12.12
CA LYS A 130 -31.67 34.58 -13.44
C LYS A 130 -33.19 34.60 -13.37
N GLY A 131 -33.78 33.92 -12.38
CA GLY A 131 -35.24 33.92 -12.21
C GLY A 131 -35.83 35.31 -11.98
N ARG A 132 -35.17 36.17 -11.19
CA ARG A 132 -35.59 37.56 -10.96
C ARG A 132 -35.47 38.42 -12.22
N GLU A 133 -34.43 38.20 -13.02
CA GLU A 133 -34.24 38.91 -14.29
C GLU A 133 -35.28 38.50 -15.32
N GLU A 134 -35.53 37.20 -15.47
CA GLU A 134 -36.57 36.64 -16.32
C GLU A 134 -37.97 37.13 -15.91
N GLU A 135 -38.27 37.15 -14.61
CA GLU A 135 -39.55 37.65 -14.08
C GLU A 135 -39.78 39.13 -14.43
N LYS A 136 -38.75 39.96 -14.31
CA LYS A 136 -38.80 41.38 -14.73
C LYS A 136 -39.09 41.51 -16.21
N ILE A 137 -38.42 40.72 -17.06
CA ILE A 137 -38.64 40.73 -18.51
C ILE A 137 -40.09 40.30 -18.83
N VAL A 138 -40.59 39.25 -18.19
CA VAL A 138 -41.97 38.77 -18.38
C VAL A 138 -42.98 39.82 -17.95
N THR A 139 -42.75 40.50 -16.82
CA THR A 139 -43.63 41.56 -16.33
C THR A 139 -43.67 42.74 -17.29
N VAL A 140 -42.52 43.18 -17.83
CA VAL A 140 -42.46 44.23 -18.86
C VAL A 140 -43.23 43.80 -20.12
N LYS A 141 -43.04 42.56 -20.60
CA LYS A 141 -43.76 42.03 -21.78
C LYS A 141 -45.28 42.01 -21.57
N ASN A 142 -45.74 41.60 -20.39
CA ASN A 142 -47.15 41.59 -20.04
C ASN A 142 -47.72 43.01 -19.90
N ALA A 143 -46.94 43.95 -19.38
CA ALA A 143 -47.37 45.35 -19.28
C ALA A 143 -47.51 46.01 -20.65
N ILE A 144 -46.63 45.67 -21.60
CA ILE A 144 -46.71 46.11 -23.01
C ILE A 144 -47.95 45.53 -23.69
N SER A 145 -48.27 44.25 -23.49
CA SER A 145 -49.45 43.63 -24.10
C SER A 145 -50.78 44.21 -23.57
N LEU A 146 -50.75 44.86 -22.41
CA LEU A 146 -51.85 45.62 -21.83
C LEU A 146 -51.89 47.09 -22.28
N ASN A 147 -51.04 47.50 -23.23
CA ASN A 147 -50.92 48.87 -23.73
C ASN A 147 -50.63 49.93 -22.64
N LEU A 148 -49.90 49.56 -21.58
CA LEU A 148 -49.43 50.53 -20.58
C LEU A 148 -48.34 51.43 -21.16
N SER A 149 -48.28 52.70 -20.72
CA SER A 149 -47.24 53.62 -21.15
C SER A 149 -45.89 53.28 -20.53
N ILE A 150 -44.79 53.67 -21.18
CA ILE A 150 -43.43 53.40 -20.69
C ILE A 150 -43.20 53.96 -19.29
N ASP A 151 -43.76 55.15 -19.00
CA ASP A 151 -43.69 55.76 -17.67
C ASP A 151 -44.44 54.93 -16.61
N GLN A 152 -45.59 54.34 -16.95
CA GLN A 152 -46.34 53.45 -16.07
C GLN A 152 -45.59 52.13 -15.83
N ILE A 153 -44.94 51.57 -16.86
CA ILE A 153 -44.13 50.35 -16.74
C ILE A 153 -42.90 50.61 -15.85
N SER A 154 -42.25 51.76 -16.03
CA SER A 154 -41.13 52.19 -15.18
C SER A 154 -41.55 52.34 -13.72
N ALA A 155 -42.69 52.99 -13.47
CA ALA A 155 -43.23 53.12 -12.12
C ALA A 155 -43.62 51.76 -11.48
N LEU A 156 -44.12 50.81 -12.28
CA LEU A 156 -44.57 49.49 -11.81
C LEU A 156 -43.40 48.54 -11.51
N THR A 157 -42.37 48.54 -12.36
CA THR A 157 -41.27 47.57 -12.32
C THR A 157 -40.00 48.11 -11.64
N GLY A 158 -39.91 49.44 -11.44
CA GLY A 158 -38.74 50.11 -10.92
C GLY A 158 -37.54 50.12 -11.89
N LEU A 159 -37.74 49.73 -13.15
CA LEU A 159 -36.73 49.74 -14.20
C LEU A 159 -36.61 51.13 -14.84
N SER A 160 -35.41 51.47 -15.33
CA SER A 160 -35.21 52.69 -16.10
C SER A 160 -35.90 52.60 -17.46
N ILE A 161 -36.21 53.76 -18.02
CA ILE A 161 -36.84 53.88 -19.34
C ILE A 161 -35.93 53.27 -20.42
N GLU A 162 -34.61 53.43 -20.29
CA GLU A 162 -33.61 52.84 -21.17
C GLU A 162 -33.68 51.30 -21.16
N THR A 163 -33.69 50.67 -19.99
CA THR A 163 -33.76 49.20 -19.87
C THR A 163 -35.08 48.65 -20.42
N ILE A 164 -36.19 49.37 -20.23
CA ILE A 164 -37.50 48.97 -20.79
C ILE A 164 -37.46 49.02 -22.33
N LYS A 165 -36.86 50.06 -22.92
CA LYS A 165 -36.70 50.17 -24.38
C LYS A 165 -35.80 49.08 -24.94
N GLU A 166 -34.71 48.74 -24.26
CA GLU A 166 -33.82 47.65 -24.66
C GLU A 166 -34.54 46.28 -24.65
N ILE A 167 -35.35 46.00 -23.63
CA ILE A 167 -36.19 44.80 -23.57
C ILE A 167 -37.21 44.79 -24.73
N MET A 168 -37.78 45.96 -25.07
CA MET A 168 -38.70 46.09 -26.21
C MET A 168 -38.00 45.79 -27.53
N GLU A 169 -36.86 46.41 -27.81
CA GLU A 169 -36.07 46.22 -29.04
C GLU A 169 -35.68 44.75 -29.24
N ASN A 170 -35.17 44.10 -28.20
CA ASN A 170 -34.82 42.69 -28.20
C ASN A 170 -36.03 41.76 -28.43
N THR A 171 -37.21 42.14 -27.95
CA THR A 171 -38.44 41.36 -28.16
C THR A 171 -38.97 41.49 -29.59
N THR A 172 -38.77 42.63 -30.26
CA THR A 172 -39.10 42.83 -31.67
C THR A 172 -38.17 42.06 -32.62
N HIS A 173 -36.88 41.96 -32.30
CA HIS A 173 -35.90 41.20 -33.11
C HIS A 173 -36.10 39.68 -33.05
N LEU A 174 -36.75 39.14 -32.01
CA LEU A 174 -37.12 37.72 -31.91
C LEU A 174 -38.38 37.34 -32.71
N ARG A 175 -39.11 38.32 -33.27
CA ARG A 175 -40.35 38.11 -34.03
C ARG A 175 -40.20 38.36 -35.54
N SER A 176 -39.00 38.74 -36.01
CA SER A 176 -38.63 38.91 -37.43
C SER A 176 -37.79 37.74 -37.93
#